data_AF-A0A1G9WIR6-F1
#
_entry.id   AF-A0A1G9WIR6-F1
#
_cell.length_a   1.000
_cell.length_b   1.000
_cell.length_c   1.000
_cell.angle_alpha   90.00
_cell.angle_beta   90.00
_cell.angle_gamma   90.00
#
_symmetry.space_group_name_H-M   'P 1'
#
loop_
_entity.id
_entity.type
_entity.pdbx_description
1 polymer ?
#
loop_
_entity_poly.entity_id
_entity_poly.type
_entity_poly.pdbx_seq_one_letter_code
_entity_poly.pdbx_strand_id
1 'polypeptide(L)'
;MLPRFVGRLGPADAVTTANAALGFVAVVVAFSDVELAARLVLLGAIADGLDGVVARYAGGSQVGPYLDSLADVATFCVAPAVLVYATVDAAWVVSFDPLTARTAATAVLPALFVAMGVVRLGMYTAYDAADEYTEGVPTTLAATIIGSTVLCGVHDPTLLLVGTAAFVYLMVSTIRYPDLLARDALIMGVVHALAVLVPYQFGRTFPWALLTLGLAYLVAGPLFYWRGGWAVTKLYGNA
;
A
#
# COMPACT_ATOMS: atom_id res chain seq x y z
N MET A 1 19.75 -33.47 -1.00
CA MET A 1 18.40 -33.12 -1.50
C MET A 1 18.39 -31.61 -1.68
N LEU A 2 18.08 -31.12 -2.88
CA LEU A 2 17.96 -29.67 -3.10
C LEU A 2 16.66 -29.16 -2.47
N PRO A 3 16.63 -27.92 -1.94
CA PRO A 3 15.39 -27.31 -1.46
C PRO A 3 14.31 -27.26 -2.55
N ARG A 4 13.03 -27.39 -2.17
CA ARG A 4 11.87 -27.47 -3.10
C ARG A 4 11.71 -26.24 -4.02
N PHE A 5 12.34 -25.12 -3.69
CA PHE A 5 12.25 -23.86 -4.43
C PHE A 5 13.27 -23.75 -5.57
N VAL A 6 14.33 -24.58 -5.58
CA VAL A 6 15.39 -24.52 -6.60
C VAL A 6 14.80 -24.86 -7.97
N GLY A 7 14.99 -23.95 -8.93
CA GLY A 7 14.45 -24.07 -10.29
C GLY A 7 12.97 -23.69 -10.45
N ARG A 8 12.32 -23.21 -9.38
CA ARG A 8 10.91 -22.77 -9.40
C ARG A 8 10.73 -21.28 -9.05
N LEU A 9 11.73 -20.67 -8.44
CA LEU A 9 11.76 -19.24 -8.14
C LEU A 9 12.70 -18.52 -9.11
N GLY A 10 12.26 -17.36 -9.58
CA GLY A 10 13.04 -16.40 -10.36
C GLY A 10 13.56 -15.25 -9.51
N PRO A 11 14.33 -14.33 -10.12
CA PRO A 11 14.83 -13.13 -9.44
C PRO A 11 13.72 -12.22 -8.89
N ALA A 12 12.58 -12.12 -9.58
CA ALA A 12 11.43 -11.34 -9.11
C ALA A 12 10.90 -11.88 -7.78
N ASP A 13 10.72 -13.20 -7.66
CA ASP A 13 10.23 -13.83 -6.43
C ASP A 13 11.16 -13.58 -5.22
N ALA A 14 12.47 -13.44 -5.48
CA ALA A 14 13.43 -13.08 -4.43
C ALA A 14 13.26 -11.64 -3.95
N VAL A 15 12.97 -10.70 -4.86
CA VAL A 15 12.65 -9.30 -4.51
C VAL A 15 11.35 -9.25 -3.72
N THR A 16 10.31 -9.95 -4.17
CA THR A 16 9.03 -10.06 -3.48
C THR A 16 9.18 -10.64 -2.06
N THR A 17 9.97 -11.70 -1.91
CA THR A 17 10.23 -12.30 -0.58
C THR A 17 11.03 -11.34 0.32
N ALA A 18 11.98 -10.59 -0.25
CA ALA A 18 12.71 -9.56 0.48
C ALA A 18 11.78 -8.39 0.89
N ASN A 19 10.80 -8.05 0.05
CA ASN A 19 9.77 -7.06 0.38
C ASN A 19 8.98 -7.50 1.62
N ALA A 20 8.54 -8.76 1.70
CA ALA A 20 7.87 -9.28 2.89
C ALA A 20 8.73 -9.17 4.16
N ALA A 21 10.03 -9.47 4.05
CA ALA A 21 10.97 -9.32 5.16
C ALA A 21 11.12 -7.85 5.60
N LEU A 22 11.13 -6.92 4.64
CA LEU A 22 11.14 -5.49 4.92
C LEU A 22 9.88 -5.05 5.68
N GLY A 23 8.70 -5.56 5.30
CA GLY A 23 7.45 -5.34 6.02
C GLY A 23 7.53 -5.80 7.49
N PHE A 24 8.13 -6.97 7.75
CA PHE A 24 8.36 -7.43 9.12
C PHE A 24 9.31 -6.50 9.90
N VAL A 25 10.40 -6.03 9.29
CA VAL A 25 11.31 -5.08 9.95
C VAL A 25 10.57 -3.77 10.27
N ALA A 26 9.70 -3.29 9.39
CA ALA A 26 8.88 -2.11 9.66
C ALA A 26 7.97 -2.30 10.87
N VAL A 27 7.34 -3.46 11.03
CA VAL A 27 6.53 -3.82 12.21
C VAL A 27 7.34 -3.75 13.50
N VAL A 28 8.55 -4.30 13.50
CA VAL A 28 9.43 -4.31 14.69
C VAL A 28 9.85 -2.88 15.05
N VAL A 29 10.24 -2.09 14.05
CA VAL A 29 10.74 -0.72 14.26
C VAL A 29 9.62 0.26 14.62
N ALA A 30 8.36 -0.01 14.27
CA ALA A 30 7.24 0.90 14.53
C ALA A 30 7.08 1.29 16.00
N PHE A 31 7.46 0.40 16.93
CA PHE A 31 7.38 0.66 18.37
C PHE A 31 8.52 1.49 18.94
N SER A 32 9.60 1.71 18.18
CA SER A 32 10.74 2.53 18.58
C SER A 32 10.87 3.81 17.77
N ASP A 33 10.58 3.75 16.47
CA ASP A 33 10.65 4.88 15.54
C ASP A 33 9.59 4.72 14.44
N VAL A 34 8.44 5.38 14.65
CA VAL A 34 7.31 5.35 13.71
C VAL A 34 7.66 5.96 12.36
N GLU A 35 8.59 6.93 12.31
CA GLU A 35 8.98 7.56 11.06
C GLU A 35 9.90 6.64 10.25
N LEU A 36 10.84 5.94 10.90
CA LEU A 36 11.64 4.92 10.25
C LEU A 36 10.77 3.75 9.77
N ALA A 37 9.80 3.31 10.57
CA ALA A 37 8.84 2.29 10.13
C ALA A 37 8.04 2.74 8.90
N ALA A 38 7.55 3.98 8.89
CA ALA A 38 6.88 4.56 7.72
C ALA A 38 7.79 4.57 6.49
N ARG A 39 9.08 4.92 6.64
CA ARG A 39 10.06 4.86 5.54
C ARG A 39 10.28 3.45 5.03
N LEU A 40 10.29 2.44 5.90
CA LEU A 40 10.43 1.03 5.50
C LEU A 40 9.20 0.52 4.73
N VAL A 41 7.98 0.90 5.15
CA VAL A 41 6.75 0.63 4.39
C VAL A 41 6.82 1.27 3.00
N LEU A 42 7.23 2.54 2.91
CA LEU A 42 7.37 3.24 1.63
C LEU A 42 8.49 2.63 0.77
N LEU A 43 9.60 2.20 1.36
CA LEU A 43 10.64 1.47 0.64
C LEU A 43 10.10 0.13 0.08
N GLY A 44 9.19 -0.52 0.78
CA GLY A 44 8.49 -1.70 0.29
C GLY A 44 7.71 -1.45 -1.00
N ALA A 45 7.04 -0.30 -1.13
CA ALA A 45 6.35 0.07 -2.37
C ALA A 45 7.32 0.30 -3.55
N ILE A 46 8.57 0.71 -3.27
CA ILE A 46 9.61 0.77 -4.30
C ILE A 46 10.04 -0.65 -4.70
N ALA A 47 10.22 -1.54 -3.72
CA ALA A 47 10.61 -2.93 -3.97
C ALA A 47 9.54 -3.70 -4.78
N ASP A 48 8.27 -3.50 -4.46
CA ASP A 48 7.10 -3.98 -5.19
C ASP A 48 7.10 -3.49 -6.65
N GLY A 49 7.26 -2.18 -6.88
CA GLY A 49 7.40 -1.67 -8.24
C GLY A 49 8.60 -2.25 -9.01
N LEU A 50 9.70 -2.58 -8.31
CA LEU A 50 10.90 -3.18 -8.89
C LEU A 50 10.71 -4.66 -9.23
N ASP A 51 10.00 -5.46 -8.43
CA ASP A 51 9.80 -6.87 -8.75
C ASP A 51 8.97 -7.07 -10.02
N GLY A 52 7.96 -6.22 -10.26
CA GLY A 52 7.20 -6.22 -11.49
C GLY A 52 8.04 -5.81 -12.71
N VAL A 53 8.99 -4.89 -12.52
CA VAL A 53 10.00 -4.57 -13.55
C VAL A 53 10.87 -5.79 -13.83
N VAL A 54 11.41 -6.43 -12.79
CA VAL A 54 12.27 -7.61 -12.91
C VAL A 54 11.52 -8.76 -13.59
N ALA A 55 10.25 -9.01 -13.24
CA ALA A 55 9.43 -10.05 -13.86
C ALA A 55 9.22 -9.82 -15.36
N ARG A 56 9.05 -8.55 -15.79
CA ARG A 56 8.95 -8.20 -17.22
C ARG A 56 10.24 -8.44 -18.00
N TYR A 57 11.41 -8.24 -17.38
CA TYR A 57 12.70 -8.41 -18.05
C TYR A 57 13.30 -9.82 -17.93
N ALA A 58 13.16 -10.46 -16.77
CA ALA A 58 13.76 -11.75 -16.45
C ALA A 58 12.77 -12.93 -16.54
N GLY A 59 11.49 -12.65 -16.77
CA GLY A 59 10.41 -13.65 -16.77
C GLY A 59 9.80 -13.86 -15.38
N GLY A 60 8.49 -14.05 -15.34
CA GLY A 60 7.75 -14.41 -14.12
C GLY A 60 7.76 -15.91 -13.84
N SER A 61 7.46 -16.29 -12.60
CA SER A 61 7.23 -17.69 -12.19
C SER A 61 5.73 -17.96 -12.03
N GLN A 62 5.34 -19.24 -12.01
CA GLN A 62 3.95 -19.63 -11.73
C GLN A 62 3.52 -19.32 -10.29
N VAL A 63 4.48 -19.21 -9.36
CA VAL A 63 4.22 -18.95 -7.94
C VAL A 63 4.24 -17.45 -7.64
N GLY A 64 4.85 -16.64 -8.52
CA GLY A 64 5.06 -15.20 -8.35
C GLY A 64 3.81 -14.44 -7.93
N PRO A 65 2.68 -14.51 -8.64
CA PRO A 65 1.46 -13.78 -8.25
C PRO A 65 0.97 -14.11 -6.83
N TYR A 66 1.16 -15.36 -6.38
CA TYR A 66 0.80 -15.77 -5.02
C TYR A 66 1.79 -15.26 -3.98
N LEU A 67 3.09 -15.30 -4.28
CA LEU A 67 4.13 -14.75 -3.40
C LEU A 67 3.98 -13.24 -3.25
N ASP A 68 3.63 -12.56 -4.34
CA ASP A 68 3.36 -11.12 -4.41
C ASP A 68 2.23 -10.73 -3.46
N SER A 69 1.07 -11.36 -3.61
CA SER A 69 -0.06 -11.15 -2.69
C SER A 69 0.29 -11.44 -1.22
N LEU A 70 1.10 -12.47 -0.94
CA LEU A 70 1.51 -12.79 0.43
C LEU A 70 2.50 -11.77 1.00
N ALA A 71 3.42 -11.27 0.17
CA ALA A 71 4.35 -10.22 0.55
C ALA A 71 3.63 -8.89 0.80
N ASP A 72 2.66 -8.55 -0.05
CA ASP A 72 1.79 -7.38 0.08
C ASP A 72 1.00 -7.38 1.38
N VAL A 73 0.53 -8.54 1.85
CA VAL A 73 -0.11 -8.64 3.16
C VAL A 73 0.87 -8.23 4.27
N ALA A 74 2.12 -8.67 4.22
CA ALA A 74 3.10 -8.28 5.23
C ALA A 74 3.43 -6.77 5.17
N THR A 75 3.73 -6.25 3.97
CA THR A 75 4.27 -4.90 3.78
C THR A 75 3.21 -3.81 3.70
N PHE A 76 2.06 -4.09 3.07
CA PHE A 76 1.02 -3.08 2.78
C PHE A 76 -0.28 -3.28 3.55
N CYS A 77 -0.44 -4.41 4.27
CA CYS A 77 -1.56 -4.61 5.17
C CYS A 77 -1.12 -4.57 6.64
N VAL A 78 -0.22 -5.46 7.04
CA VAL A 78 0.20 -5.62 8.45
C VAL A 78 1.08 -4.47 8.90
N ALA A 79 2.14 -4.13 8.15
CA ALA A 79 3.05 -3.07 8.57
C ALA A 79 2.37 -1.69 8.73
N PRO A 80 1.49 -1.22 7.81
CA PRO A 80 0.76 0.04 7.99
C PRO A 80 -0.25 -0.01 9.13
N ALA A 81 -0.92 -1.16 9.34
CA ALA A 81 -1.83 -1.35 10.47
C ALA A 81 -1.08 -1.22 11.81
N VAL A 82 0.09 -1.85 11.93
CA VAL A 82 0.95 -1.73 13.12
C VAL A 82 1.50 -0.31 13.25
N LEU A 83 1.90 0.33 12.15
CA LEU A 83 2.35 1.72 12.16
C LEU A 83 1.29 2.66 12.75
N VAL A 84 0.03 2.51 12.34
CA VAL A 84 -1.10 3.25 12.92
C VAL A 84 -1.25 2.94 14.40
N TYR A 85 -1.27 1.66 14.78
CA TYR A 85 -1.38 1.26 16.19
C TYR A 85 -0.26 1.86 17.05
N ALA A 86 1.00 1.73 16.63
CA ALA A 86 2.15 2.22 17.38
C ALA A 86 2.15 3.76 17.51
N THR A 87 1.73 4.47 16.46
CA THR A 87 1.59 5.94 16.51
C THR A 87 0.49 6.36 17.49
N VAL A 88 -0.65 5.66 17.48
CA VAL A 88 -1.76 5.90 18.40
C VAL A 88 -1.37 5.56 19.85
N ASP A 89 -0.70 4.43 20.06
CA ASP A 89 -0.25 3.98 21.37
C ASP A 89 0.75 4.96 22.00
N ALA A 90 1.71 5.46 21.22
CA ALA A 90 2.66 6.47 21.68
C ALA A 90 1.99 7.76 22.18
N ALA A 91 0.84 8.13 21.61
CA ALA A 91 0.13 9.36 21.96
C ALA A 91 -0.94 9.17 23.05
N TRP A 92 -1.65 8.04 23.04
CA TRP A 92 -2.79 7.79 23.93
C TRP A 92 -2.47 6.87 25.11
N VAL A 93 -1.30 6.22 25.11
CA VAL A 93 -0.88 5.21 26.10
C VAL A 93 -1.99 4.16 26.24
N VAL A 94 -2.16 3.34 25.21
CA VAL A 94 -3.32 2.47 25.08
C VAL A 94 -3.27 1.39 26.16
N SER A 95 -4.29 1.37 27.01
CA SER A 95 -4.59 0.28 27.94
C SER A 95 -5.90 -0.39 27.55
N PHE A 96 -5.92 -1.73 27.58
CA PHE A 96 -7.15 -2.51 27.39
C PHE A 96 -7.91 -2.76 28.69
N ASP A 97 -7.39 -2.26 29.82
CA ASP A 97 -8.05 -2.32 31.12
C ASP A 97 -8.22 -0.90 31.70
N PRO A 98 -9.46 -0.38 31.83
CA PRO A 98 -10.72 -0.95 31.36
C PRO A 98 -10.88 -0.85 29.84
N LEU A 99 -11.62 -1.79 29.24
CA LEU A 99 -11.91 -1.77 27.80
C LEU A 99 -12.93 -0.65 27.49
N THR A 100 -12.49 0.38 26.79
CA THR A 100 -13.33 1.50 26.32
C THR A 100 -13.53 1.42 24.82
N ALA A 101 -14.58 2.05 24.28
CA ALA A 101 -14.79 2.09 22.83
C ALA A 101 -13.58 2.69 22.08
N ARG A 102 -12.92 3.69 22.68
CA ARG A 102 -11.72 4.30 22.13
C ARG A 102 -10.56 3.30 22.06
N THR A 103 -10.28 2.59 23.15
CA THR A 103 -9.17 1.61 23.20
C THR A 103 -9.47 0.34 22.41
N ALA A 104 -10.74 -0.03 22.24
CA ALA A 104 -11.13 -1.08 21.31
C ALA A 104 -10.87 -0.65 19.85
N ALA A 105 -11.19 0.60 19.48
CA ALA A 105 -11.00 1.09 18.12
C ALA A 105 -9.53 1.07 17.66
N THR A 106 -8.58 1.28 18.59
CA THR A 106 -7.14 1.25 18.26
C THR A 106 -6.66 -0.13 17.84
N ALA A 107 -7.29 -1.22 18.29
CA ALA A 107 -6.97 -2.57 17.85
C ALA A 107 -7.87 -3.06 16.70
N VAL A 108 -9.17 -2.75 16.77
CA VAL A 108 -10.17 -3.27 15.82
C VAL A 108 -9.98 -2.65 14.43
N LEU A 109 -9.73 -1.34 14.31
CA LEU A 109 -9.60 -0.71 13.00
C LEU A 109 -8.35 -1.19 12.23
N PRO A 110 -7.14 -1.25 12.83
CA PRO A 110 -6.00 -1.88 12.17
C PRO A 110 -6.23 -3.35 11.81
N ALA A 111 -6.90 -4.13 12.67
CA ALA A 111 -7.22 -5.52 12.36
C ALA A 111 -8.18 -5.64 11.16
N LEU A 112 -9.20 -4.78 11.08
CA LEU A 112 -10.10 -4.72 9.94
C LEU A 112 -9.38 -4.27 8.67
N PHE A 113 -8.43 -3.34 8.76
CA PHE A 113 -7.61 -2.91 7.62
C PHE A 113 -6.82 -4.09 7.05
N VAL A 114 -6.20 -4.90 7.91
CA VAL A 114 -5.51 -6.13 7.47
C VAL A 114 -6.50 -7.10 6.83
N ALA A 115 -7.65 -7.34 7.46
CA ALA A 115 -8.65 -8.27 6.93
C ALA A 115 -9.16 -7.86 5.53
N MET A 116 -9.47 -6.57 5.34
CA MET A 116 -9.94 -6.06 4.04
C MET A 116 -8.83 -6.05 3.00
N GLY A 117 -7.58 -5.76 3.40
CA GLY A 117 -6.43 -5.88 2.52
C GLY A 117 -6.22 -7.31 2.01
N VAL A 118 -6.36 -8.31 2.88
CA VAL A 118 -6.29 -9.75 2.50
C VAL A 118 -7.42 -10.10 1.52
N VAL A 119 -8.66 -9.67 1.79
CA VAL A 119 -9.79 -9.92 0.88
C VAL A 119 -9.56 -9.28 -0.47
N ARG A 120 -9.14 -8.00 -0.50
CA ARG A 120 -8.83 -7.28 -1.73
C ARG A 120 -7.74 -7.98 -2.55
N LEU A 121 -6.60 -8.32 -1.93
CA LEU A 121 -5.50 -9.00 -2.62
C LEU A 121 -5.91 -10.37 -3.15
N GLY A 122 -6.72 -11.11 -2.38
CA GLY A 122 -7.28 -12.39 -2.83
C GLY A 122 -8.18 -12.25 -4.05
N MET A 123 -9.08 -11.25 -4.05
CA MET A 123 -9.96 -10.96 -5.20
C MET A 123 -9.16 -10.50 -6.41
N TYR A 124 -8.17 -9.63 -6.21
CA TYR A 124 -7.29 -9.15 -7.27
C TYR A 124 -6.57 -10.31 -7.97
N THR A 125 -5.95 -11.21 -7.20
CA THR A 125 -5.23 -12.37 -7.73
C THR A 125 -6.15 -13.40 -8.39
N ALA A 126 -7.41 -13.49 -7.96
CA ALA A 126 -8.38 -14.42 -8.52
C ALA A 126 -9.08 -13.90 -9.80
N TYR A 127 -9.36 -12.59 -9.88
CA TYR A 127 -10.27 -12.02 -10.87
C TYR A 127 -9.71 -10.85 -11.68
N ASP A 128 -8.88 -10.00 -11.09
CA ASP A 128 -8.51 -8.71 -11.71
C ASP A 128 -7.10 -8.70 -12.32
N ALA A 129 -6.27 -9.73 -12.06
CA ALA A 129 -4.87 -9.76 -12.46
C ALA A 129 -4.61 -9.62 -13.99
N ALA A 130 -5.65 -9.76 -14.82
CA ALA A 130 -5.58 -9.62 -16.28
C ALA A 130 -6.20 -8.32 -16.82
N ASP A 131 -6.85 -7.52 -15.96
CA ASP A 131 -7.57 -6.30 -16.35
C ASP A 131 -6.65 -5.06 -16.26
N GLU A 132 -6.94 -4.01 -17.03
CA GLU A 132 -6.21 -2.72 -17.00
C GLU A 132 -6.66 -1.78 -15.85
N TYR A 133 -7.46 -2.31 -14.93
CA TYR A 133 -7.98 -1.61 -13.76
C TYR A 133 -8.15 -2.59 -12.60
N THR A 134 -8.12 -2.07 -11.39
CA THR A 134 -8.43 -2.82 -10.17
C THR A 134 -9.70 -2.26 -9.52
N GLU A 135 -10.53 -3.15 -8.98
CA GLU A 135 -11.67 -2.74 -8.15
C GLU A 135 -11.22 -2.56 -6.69
N GLY A 136 -11.61 -1.43 -6.10
CA GLY A 136 -11.20 -1.02 -4.76
C GLY A 136 -9.83 -0.35 -4.74
N VAL A 137 -9.57 0.39 -3.65
CA VAL A 137 -8.30 1.10 -3.46
C VAL A 137 -7.13 0.11 -3.34
N PRO A 138 -6.03 0.30 -4.09
CA PRO A 138 -4.81 -0.49 -3.93
C PRO A 138 -4.26 -0.47 -2.50
N THR A 139 -3.87 -1.64 -1.98
CA THR A 139 -3.19 -1.78 -0.68
C THR A 139 -1.91 -0.96 -0.61
N THR A 140 -1.13 -0.97 -1.70
CA THR A 140 0.05 -0.12 -1.88
C THR A 140 -0.26 1.38 -1.78
N LEU A 141 -1.38 1.85 -2.37
CA LEU A 141 -1.81 3.25 -2.28
C LEU A 141 -2.22 3.61 -0.85
N ALA A 142 -3.01 2.77 -0.19
CA ALA A 142 -3.43 3.00 1.20
C ALA A 142 -2.21 3.04 2.15
N ALA A 143 -1.29 2.09 2.01
CA ALA A 143 -0.04 2.07 2.76
C ALA A 143 0.83 3.31 2.50
N THR A 144 0.88 3.77 1.24
CA THR A 144 1.61 4.98 0.85
C THR A 144 1.03 6.23 1.49
N ILE A 145 -0.31 6.37 1.52
CA ILE A 145 -0.98 7.52 2.14
C ILE A 145 -0.77 7.51 3.67
N ILE A 146 -0.93 6.35 4.32
CA ILE A 146 -0.68 6.22 5.77
C ILE A 146 0.78 6.51 6.10
N GLY A 147 1.73 5.87 5.41
CA GLY A 147 3.15 6.05 5.64
C GLY A 147 3.62 7.48 5.38
N SER A 148 3.18 8.10 4.27
CA SER A 148 3.51 9.51 3.98
C SER A 148 2.90 10.47 4.99
N THR A 149 1.70 10.21 5.51
CA THR A 149 1.07 11.02 6.58
C THR A 149 1.95 11.04 7.84
N VAL A 150 2.38 9.86 8.30
CA VAL A 150 3.29 9.76 9.45
C VAL A 150 4.63 10.45 9.15
N LEU A 151 5.18 10.26 7.94
CA LEU A 151 6.47 10.83 7.55
C LEU A 151 6.45 12.36 7.35
N CYS A 152 5.26 12.95 7.10
CA CYS A 152 5.04 14.39 7.15
C CYS A 152 5.12 14.97 8.57
N GLY A 153 5.17 14.12 9.60
CA GLY A 153 5.07 14.51 11.00
C GLY A 153 3.65 14.64 11.52
N VAL A 154 2.66 14.15 10.77
CA VAL A 154 1.26 14.18 11.17
C VAL A 154 0.96 12.91 11.97
N HIS A 155 1.06 13.03 13.29
CA HIS A 155 0.86 11.92 14.24
C HIS A 155 -0.45 12.01 15.01
N ASP A 156 -1.45 12.76 14.50
CA ASP A 156 -2.75 12.85 15.15
C ASP A 156 -3.44 11.47 15.16
N PRO A 157 -3.69 10.87 16.34
CA PRO A 157 -4.22 9.50 16.42
C PRO A 157 -5.63 9.38 15.83
N THR A 158 -6.45 10.43 15.97
CA THR A 158 -7.83 10.44 15.48
C THR A 158 -7.84 10.43 13.96
N LEU A 159 -7.02 11.27 13.33
CA LEU A 159 -6.86 11.33 11.88
C LEU A 159 -6.39 9.98 11.32
N LEU A 160 -5.40 9.35 11.94
CA LEU A 160 -4.88 8.05 11.47
C LEU A 160 -5.95 6.95 11.59
N LEU A 161 -6.70 6.90 12.69
CA LEU A 161 -7.78 5.93 12.85
C LEU A 161 -8.93 6.16 11.87
N VAL A 162 -9.35 7.42 11.66
CA VAL A 162 -10.40 7.77 10.69
C VAL A 162 -9.94 7.45 9.27
N GLY A 163 -8.70 7.78 8.90
CA GLY A 163 -8.12 7.42 7.61
C GLY A 163 -8.05 5.90 7.41
N THR A 164 -7.63 5.16 8.44
CA THR A 164 -7.62 3.69 8.42
C THR A 164 -9.03 3.13 8.22
N ALA A 165 -10.02 3.65 8.94
CA ALA A 165 -11.43 3.25 8.80
C ALA A 165 -11.97 3.55 7.40
N ALA A 166 -11.58 4.66 6.78
CA ALA A 166 -11.94 4.95 5.40
C ALA A 166 -11.37 3.91 4.43
N PHE A 167 -10.09 3.53 4.59
CA PHE A 167 -9.46 2.51 3.74
C PHE A 167 -10.06 1.12 3.91
N VAL A 168 -10.52 0.74 5.12
CA VAL A 168 -11.26 -0.52 5.34
C VAL A 168 -12.41 -0.65 4.34
N TYR A 169 -13.21 0.40 4.17
CA TYR A 169 -14.30 0.38 3.20
C TYR A 169 -13.81 0.52 1.76
N LEU A 170 -12.89 1.45 1.50
CA LEU A 170 -12.45 1.77 0.14
C LEU A 170 -11.73 0.60 -0.56
N MET A 171 -11.01 -0.25 0.18
CA MET A 171 -10.32 -1.43 -0.36
C MET A 171 -11.27 -2.48 -0.94
N VAL A 172 -12.51 -2.57 -0.43
CA VAL A 172 -13.52 -3.54 -0.89
C VAL A 172 -14.68 -2.87 -1.63
N SER A 173 -14.53 -1.59 -1.96
CA SER A 173 -15.51 -0.86 -2.76
C SER A 173 -15.43 -1.26 -4.23
N THR A 174 -16.51 -1.03 -4.98
CA THR A 174 -16.57 -1.26 -6.43
C THR A 174 -15.99 -0.09 -7.25
N ILE A 175 -15.26 0.82 -6.61
CA ILE A 175 -14.63 1.96 -7.28
C ILE A 175 -13.45 1.42 -8.10
N ARG A 176 -13.44 1.74 -9.39
CA ARG A 176 -12.38 1.30 -10.30
C ARG A 176 -11.23 2.30 -10.32
N TYR A 177 -10.03 1.79 -10.11
CA TYR A 177 -8.79 2.56 -10.21
C TYR A 177 -8.00 2.10 -11.44
N PRO A 178 -7.82 2.97 -12.45
CA PRO A 178 -7.08 2.64 -13.68
C PRO A 178 -5.57 2.64 -13.45
N ASP A 179 -4.85 1.75 -14.11
CA ASP A 179 -3.38 1.69 -13.99
C ASP A 179 -2.69 2.99 -14.41
N LEU A 180 -1.73 3.43 -13.58
CA LEU A 180 -0.91 4.61 -13.83
C LEU A 180 -0.23 4.54 -15.21
N LEU A 181 -0.33 5.64 -15.96
CA LEU A 181 0.46 5.84 -17.18
C LEU A 181 1.95 5.85 -16.81
N ALA A 182 2.79 5.32 -17.68
CA ALA A 182 4.23 5.21 -17.44
C ALA A 182 4.89 6.53 -17.02
N ARG A 183 4.44 7.66 -17.59
CA ARG A 183 4.91 9.01 -17.22
C ARG A 183 4.59 9.35 -15.76
N ASP A 184 3.36 9.12 -15.33
CA ASP A 184 2.92 9.52 -14.00
C ASP A 184 3.41 8.52 -12.94
N ALA A 185 3.52 7.24 -13.30
CA ALA A 185 4.21 6.22 -12.50
C ALA A 185 5.67 6.60 -12.26
N LEU A 186 6.38 7.11 -13.29
CA LEU A 186 7.76 7.58 -13.14
C LEU A 186 7.85 8.78 -12.19
N ILE A 187 6.97 9.78 -12.35
CA ILE A 187 6.94 10.96 -11.47
C ILE A 187 6.66 10.54 -10.03
N MET A 188 5.63 9.70 -9.83
CA MET A 188 5.26 9.18 -8.52
C MET A 188 6.42 8.39 -7.91
N GLY A 189 7.06 7.50 -8.67
CA GLY A 189 8.22 6.72 -8.23
C GLY A 189 9.43 7.57 -7.83
N VAL A 190 9.72 8.65 -8.57
CA VAL A 190 10.80 9.59 -8.20
C VAL A 190 10.46 10.31 -6.90
N VAL A 191 9.24 10.84 -6.76
CA VAL A 191 8.81 11.51 -5.52
C VAL A 191 8.84 10.54 -4.35
N HIS A 192 8.44 9.29 -4.57
CA HIS A 192 8.46 8.22 -3.58
C HIS A 192 9.88 7.90 -3.11
N ALA A 193 10.82 7.73 -4.04
CA ALA A 193 12.23 7.52 -3.73
C ALA A 193 12.83 8.70 -2.95
N LEU A 194 12.51 9.94 -3.33
CA LEU A 194 12.98 11.12 -2.61
C LEU A 194 12.38 11.21 -1.20
N ALA A 195 11.11 10.85 -1.02
CA ALA A 195 10.47 10.78 0.30
C ALA A 195 11.16 9.74 1.22
N VAL A 196 11.61 8.60 0.68
CA VAL A 196 12.30 7.56 1.44
C VAL A 196 13.75 7.96 1.79
N LEU A 197 14.49 8.50 0.81
CA LEU A 197 15.93 8.78 0.93
C LEU A 197 16.23 10.06 1.70
N VAL A 198 15.46 11.13 1.47
CA VAL A 198 15.70 12.46 2.05
C VAL A 198 14.42 13.07 2.65
N PRO A 199 13.74 12.38 3.58
CA PRO A 199 12.43 12.78 4.10
C PRO A 199 12.42 14.15 4.80
N TYR A 200 13.54 14.55 5.42
CA TYR A 200 13.62 15.76 6.23
C TYR A 200 14.07 16.99 5.43
N GLN A 201 14.48 16.82 4.19
CA GLN A 201 15.01 17.91 3.37
C GLN A 201 13.89 18.89 3.00
N PHE A 202 14.24 20.18 2.92
CA PHE A 202 13.31 21.27 2.59
C PHE A 202 12.03 21.27 3.45
N GLY A 203 12.15 20.93 4.74
CA GLY A 203 11.00 20.91 5.65
C GLY A 203 9.96 19.86 5.28
N ARG A 204 10.40 18.65 4.91
CA ARG A 204 9.53 17.51 4.56
C ARG A 204 8.71 17.70 3.28
N THR A 205 9.27 18.42 2.30
CA THR A 205 8.56 18.67 1.03
C THR A 205 8.24 17.37 0.29
N PHE A 206 9.15 16.37 0.28
CA PHE A 206 8.92 15.13 -0.46
C PHE A 206 7.83 14.24 0.14
N PRO A 207 7.78 14.00 1.48
CA PRO A 207 6.63 13.34 2.10
C PRO A 207 5.30 14.05 1.80
N TRP A 208 5.26 15.39 1.89
CA TRP A 208 4.05 16.16 1.58
C TRP A 208 3.64 16.07 0.11
N ALA A 209 4.60 16.10 -0.81
CA ALA A 209 4.35 15.90 -2.23
C ALA A 209 3.80 14.48 -2.49
N LEU A 210 4.37 13.46 -1.87
CA LEU A 210 3.90 12.08 -1.99
C LEU A 210 2.47 11.93 -1.46
N LEU A 211 2.18 12.49 -0.28
CA LEU A 211 0.84 12.48 0.31
C LEU A 211 -0.17 13.20 -0.59
N THR A 212 0.20 14.36 -1.11
CA THR A 212 -0.68 15.16 -1.99
C THR A 212 -0.96 14.43 -3.29
N LEU A 213 0.05 13.82 -3.92
CA LEU A 213 -0.12 13.02 -5.14
C LEU A 213 -0.94 11.76 -4.89
N GLY A 214 -0.71 11.07 -3.76
CA GLY A 214 -1.48 9.89 -3.37
C GLY A 214 -2.95 10.22 -3.14
N LEU A 215 -3.26 11.30 -2.41
CA LEU A 215 -4.63 11.78 -2.21
C LEU A 215 -5.28 12.26 -3.52
N ALA A 216 -4.52 12.96 -4.36
CA ALA A 216 -5.00 13.39 -5.68
C ALA A 216 -5.36 12.17 -6.53
N TYR A 217 -4.53 11.13 -6.57
CA TYR A 217 -4.84 9.89 -7.28
C TYR A 217 -6.03 9.15 -6.66
N LEU A 218 -6.13 9.09 -5.32
CA LEU A 218 -7.27 8.48 -4.62
C LEU A 218 -8.61 9.11 -5.02
N VAL A 219 -8.68 10.44 -5.10
CA VAL A 219 -9.94 11.16 -5.35
C VAL A 219 -10.19 11.38 -6.84
N ALA A 220 -9.17 11.79 -7.59
CA ALA A 220 -9.32 12.15 -9.01
C ALA A 220 -9.09 10.97 -9.96
N GLY A 221 -8.38 9.93 -9.54
CA GLY A 221 -8.08 8.74 -10.33
C GLY A 221 -9.33 8.11 -10.98
N PRO A 222 -10.36 7.76 -10.18
CA PRO A 222 -11.59 7.14 -10.69
C PRO A 222 -12.40 8.00 -11.67
N LEU A 223 -12.21 9.32 -11.65
CA LEU A 223 -13.02 10.26 -12.44
C LEU A 223 -12.31 10.74 -13.70
N PHE A 224 -11.01 11.03 -13.59
CA PHE A 224 -10.26 11.78 -14.61
C PHE A 224 -9.12 10.98 -15.23
N TYR A 225 -8.73 9.85 -14.63
CA TYR A 225 -7.55 9.08 -15.05
C TYR A 225 -7.91 7.94 -16.01
N TRP A 226 -8.94 8.12 -16.82
CA TRP A 226 -9.31 7.13 -17.84
C TRP A 226 -8.43 7.29 -19.07
N ARG A 227 -7.78 6.20 -19.50
CA ARG A 227 -7.14 6.11 -20.81
C ARG A 227 -8.22 6.41 -21.87
N GLY A 228 -8.00 7.44 -22.68
CA GLY A 228 -9.00 7.94 -23.62
C GLY A 228 -9.56 6.83 -24.51
N GLY A 229 -10.85 6.53 -24.37
CA GLY A 229 -11.53 5.53 -25.19
C GLY A 229 -12.93 5.09 -24.75
N TRP A 230 -13.41 5.49 -23.55
CA TRP A 230 -14.65 4.90 -23.00
C TRP A 230 -15.88 5.82 -23.02
N ALA A 231 -15.72 7.11 -23.32
CA ALA A 231 -16.84 8.05 -23.27
C ALA A 231 -17.72 8.11 -24.55
N VAL A 232 -17.27 7.55 -25.69
CA VAL A 232 -18.01 7.71 -26.96
C VAL A 232 -18.72 6.44 -27.43
N THR A 233 -18.27 5.25 -27.05
CA THR A 233 -18.77 4.00 -27.68
C THR A 233 -19.95 3.35 -26.96
N LYS A 234 -20.34 3.79 -25.76
CA LYS A 234 -21.51 3.23 -25.03
C LYS A 234 -22.73 4.15 -24.93
N LEU A 235 -22.66 5.40 -25.42
CA LEU A 235 -23.81 6.31 -25.46
C LEU A 235 -24.57 6.27 -26.80
N TYR A 236 -24.02 5.63 -27.83
CA TYR A 236 -24.71 5.31 -29.08
C TYR A 236 -24.57 3.82 -29.40
N GLY A 237 -25.15 2.98 -28.54
CA GLY A 237 -25.51 1.62 -28.93
C GLY A 237 -26.64 1.69 -29.95
N ASN A 238 -26.28 1.73 -31.23
CA ASN A 238 -27.17 1.37 -32.33
C ASN A 238 -26.86 -0.07 -32.76
N ALA A 239 -27.96 -0.83 -32.94
CA ALA A 239 -28.13 -2.19 -33.45
C ALA A 239 -28.18 -3.29 -32.37
#